data_AF-A0A6G2FYF7-F1
#
_entry.id   AF-A0A6G2FYF7-F1
#
_cell.length_a   1.000
_cell.length_b   1.000
_cell.length_c   1.000
_cell.angle_alpha   90.00
_cell.angle_beta   90.00
_cell.angle_gamma   90.00
#
_symmetry.space_group_name_H-M   'P 1'
#
loop_
_entity.id
_entity.type
_entity.pdbx_description
1 polymer ?
#
loop_
_entity_poly.entity_id
_entity_poly.type
_entity_poly.pdbx_seq_one_letter_code
_entity_poly.pdbx_strand_id
1 'polypeptide(L)'
;MVSESAIATGAALMVTASFPFYIYGAWIMIDAETVTWDVLVYHLKFIVPGLVLNTVPVVFWMAPRLLSQLGGLSALHAVLGLQAYAMLVFALTGIVRIFQAKRNADLYHDPDKDVDLDDLHENMGAWRGRLRIGVFGYVLFWILAWFLGIYQYASAYVF
;
A
#
# COMPACT_ATOMS: atom_id res chain seq x y z
N MET A 1 28.25 -1.73 -17.01
CA MET A 1 26.89 -1.12 -16.88
C MET A 1 25.89 -2.26 -16.82
N VAL A 2 24.90 -2.20 -15.92
CA VAL A 2 23.82 -3.22 -15.88
C VAL A 2 22.93 -3.03 -17.10
N SER A 3 22.51 -4.11 -17.75
CA SER A 3 21.63 -4.02 -18.93
C SER A 3 20.24 -3.52 -18.54
N GLU A 4 19.57 -2.83 -19.45
CA GLU A 4 18.22 -2.34 -19.21
C GLU A 4 17.23 -3.47 -18.87
N SER A 5 17.35 -4.61 -19.55
CA SER A 5 16.56 -5.82 -19.28
C SER A 5 16.79 -6.35 -17.85
N ALA A 6 18.01 -6.30 -17.32
CA ALA A 6 18.28 -6.71 -15.95
C ALA A 6 17.61 -5.79 -14.92
N ILE A 7 17.60 -4.47 -15.16
CA ILE A 7 16.91 -3.51 -14.27
C ILE A 7 15.39 -3.71 -14.37
N ALA A 8 14.84 -3.91 -15.57
CA ALA A 8 13.43 -4.17 -15.78
C ALA A 8 12.98 -5.48 -15.08
N THR A 9 13.79 -6.53 -15.18
CA THR A 9 13.55 -7.81 -14.49
C THR A 9 13.58 -7.63 -12.97
N GLY A 10 14.58 -6.88 -12.45
CA GLY A 10 14.67 -6.56 -11.03
C GLY A 10 13.44 -5.79 -10.54
N ALA A 11 12.99 -4.77 -11.27
CA ALA A 11 11.78 -4.02 -10.95
C ALA A 11 10.53 -4.91 -10.92
N ALA A 12 10.34 -5.75 -11.96
CA ALA A 12 9.21 -6.69 -12.03
C ALA A 12 9.20 -7.68 -10.86
N LEU A 13 10.36 -8.23 -10.50
CA LEU A 13 10.51 -9.14 -9.36
C LEU A 13 10.24 -8.44 -8.04
N MET A 14 10.76 -7.24 -7.82
CA MET A 14 10.54 -6.47 -6.60
C MET A 14 9.05 -6.16 -6.40
N VAL A 15 8.38 -5.63 -7.43
CA VAL A 15 6.94 -5.33 -7.34
C VAL A 15 6.15 -6.62 -7.11
N THR A 16 6.45 -7.71 -7.83
CA THR A 16 5.76 -9.00 -7.62
C THR A 16 5.98 -9.55 -6.21
N ALA A 17 7.21 -9.46 -5.71
CA ALA A 17 7.57 -9.91 -4.37
C ALA A 17 6.89 -9.10 -3.25
N SER A 18 6.39 -7.88 -3.55
CA SER A 18 5.61 -7.11 -2.57
C SER A 18 4.22 -7.71 -2.29
N PHE A 19 3.68 -8.51 -3.20
CA PHE A 19 2.33 -9.08 -3.10
C PHE A 19 2.08 -9.91 -1.83
N PRO A 20 2.91 -10.93 -1.50
CA PRO A 20 2.71 -11.71 -0.27
C PRO A 20 2.75 -10.86 1.00
N PHE A 21 3.52 -9.78 1.02
CA PHE A 21 3.55 -8.85 2.15
C PHE A 21 2.22 -8.10 2.33
N TYR A 22 1.57 -7.70 1.23
CA TYR A 22 0.26 -7.06 1.28
C TYR A 22 -0.85 -8.02 1.72
N ILE A 23 -0.87 -9.23 1.19
CA ILE A 23 -1.87 -10.24 1.60
C ILE A 23 -1.69 -10.56 3.09
N TYR A 24 -0.46 -10.88 3.51
CA TYR A 24 -0.21 -11.26 4.90
C TYR A 24 -0.43 -10.07 5.86
N GLY A 25 0.02 -8.88 5.48
CA GLY A 25 -0.25 -7.66 6.24
C GLY A 25 -1.74 -7.36 6.39
N ALA A 26 -2.53 -7.52 5.33
CA ALA A 26 -3.98 -7.37 5.39
C ALA A 26 -4.65 -8.44 6.26
N TRP A 27 -4.21 -9.69 6.14
CA TRP A 27 -4.71 -10.79 6.96
C TRP A 27 -4.54 -10.53 8.46
N ILE A 28 -3.37 -10.05 8.91
CA ILE A 28 -3.12 -9.68 10.32
C ILE A 28 -4.19 -8.70 10.85
N MET A 29 -4.59 -7.72 10.04
CA MET A 29 -5.55 -6.69 10.46
C MET A 29 -7.01 -7.13 10.39
N ILE A 30 -7.32 -8.14 9.57
CA ILE A 30 -8.67 -8.71 9.45
C ILE A 30 -8.91 -9.75 10.56
N ASP A 31 -7.89 -10.53 10.89
CA ASP A 31 -7.94 -11.60 11.90
C ASP A 31 -7.96 -11.04 13.34
N ALA A 32 -7.37 -9.87 13.57
CA ALA A 32 -7.33 -9.24 14.87
C ALA A 32 -8.69 -8.64 15.27
N GLU A 33 -9.29 -9.15 16.35
CA GLU A 33 -10.50 -8.58 16.97
C GLU A 33 -10.25 -7.16 17.49
N THR A 34 -9.10 -6.95 18.16
CA THR A 34 -8.66 -5.65 18.66
C THR A 34 -7.25 -5.32 18.17
N VAL A 35 -7.08 -4.11 17.64
CA VAL A 35 -5.77 -3.66 17.13
C VAL A 35 -4.96 -3.04 18.27
N THR A 36 -4.19 -3.86 18.98
CA THR A 36 -3.24 -3.44 20.01
C THR A 36 -1.95 -2.87 19.39
N TRP A 37 -1.04 -2.34 20.23
CA TRP A 37 0.26 -1.86 19.77
C TRP A 37 1.10 -3.00 19.15
N ASP A 38 1.11 -4.18 19.77
CA ASP A 38 1.87 -5.32 19.28
C ASP A 38 1.34 -5.82 17.94
N VAL A 39 0.02 -5.87 17.77
CA VAL A 39 -0.61 -6.21 16.47
C VAL A 39 -0.24 -5.18 15.41
N LEU A 40 -0.31 -3.88 15.73
CA LEU A 40 0.06 -2.82 14.80
C LEU A 40 1.53 -2.92 14.38
N VAL A 41 2.45 -3.07 15.34
CA VAL A 41 3.89 -3.23 15.07
C VAL A 41 4.14 -4.49 14.26
N TYR A 42 3.46 -5.60 14.56
CA TYR A 42 3.58 -6.84 13.81
C TYR A 42 3.12 -6.67 12.35
N HIS A 43 1.97 -6.03 12.11
CA HIS A 43 1.51 -5.68 10.76
C HIS A 43 2.52 -4.82 10.00
N LEU A 44 3.08 -3.79 10.64
CA LEU A 44 4.04 -2.89 10.02
C LEU A 44 5.33 -3.60 9.60
N LYS A 45 5.76 -4.65 10.32
CA LYS A 45 6.91 -5.50 9.93
C LYS A 45 6.73 -6.17 8.56
N PHE A 46 5.49 -6.33 8.07
CA PHE A 46 5.21 -6.91 6.76
C PHE A 46 4.86 -5.84 5.72
N ILE A 47 3.98 -4.89 6.07
CA ILE A 47 3.57 -3.85 5.10
C ILE A 47 4.73 -2.95 4.71
N VAL A 48 5.64 -2.59 5.62
CA VAL A 48 6.76 -1.70 5.29
C VAL A 48 7.70 -2.33 4.24
N PRO A 49 8.20 -3.57 4.40
CA PRO A 49 8.96 -4.22 3.33
C PRO A 49 8.21 -4.32 2.00
N GLY A 50 6.91 -4.66 2.03
CA GLY A 50 6.08 -4.69 0.81
C GLY A 50 6.05 -3.34 0.11
N LEU A 51 5.77 -2.27 0.86
CA LEU A 51 5.76 -0.89 0.34
C LEU A 51 7.13 -0.48 -0.21
N VAL A 52 8.23 -0.87 0.43
CA VAL A 52 9.59 -0.59 -0.04
C VAL A 52 9.86 -1.30 -1.36
N LEU A 53 9.58 -2.60 -1.43
CA LEU A 53 9.77 -3.41 -2.63
C LEU A 53 8.97 -2.86 -3.82
N ASN A 54 7.76 -2.36 -3.58
CA ASN A 54 6.95 -1.73 -4.62
C ASN A 54 7.43 -0.32 -4.99
N THR A 55 7.74 0.51 -3.99
CA THR A 55 7.95 1.95 -4.19
C THR A 55 9.33 2.29 -4.70
N VAL A 56 10.36 1.51 -4.35
CA VAL A 56 11.73 1.75 -4.85
C VAL A 56 11.79 1.67 -6.39
N PRO A 57 11.30 0.61 -7.06
CA PRO A 57 11.24 0.58 -8.51
C PRO A 57 10.42 1.72 -9.11
N VAL A 58 9.28 2.06 -8.48
CA VAL A 58 8.42 3.15 -8.95
C VAL A 58 9.17 4.47 -8.95
N VAL A 59 9.79 4.85 -7.83
CA VAL A 59 10.42 6.17 -7.66
C VAL A 59 11.71 6.27 -8.46
N PHE A 60 12.56 5.24 -8.44
CA PHE A 60 13.91 5.34 -8.99
C PHE A 60 14.02 4.90 -10.45
N TRP A 61 13.03 4.18 -10.99
CA TRP A 61 13.09 3.67 -12.35
C TRP A 61 11.87 4.06 -13.20
N MET A 62 10.66 3.84 -12.69
CA MET A 62 9.45 3.98 -13.51
C MET A 62 9.01 5.45 -13.64
N ALA A 63 8.98 6.19 -12.53
CA ALA A 63 8.55 7.58 -12.50
C ALA A 63 9.41 8.52 -13.38
N PRO A 64 10.76 8.41 -13.41
CA PRO A 64 11.58 9.20 -14.33
C PRO A 64 11.30 8.93 -15.81
N ARG A 65 10.76 7.75 -16.13
CA ARG A 65 10.44 7.30 -17.49
C ARG A 65 8.98 7.51 -17.86
N LEU A 66 8.17 8.07 -16.95
CA LEU A 66 6.73 8.17 -17.13
C LEU A 66 6.37 8.98 -18.37
N LEU A 67 6.97 10.16 -18.53
CA LEU A 67 6.66 11.10 -19.61
C LEU A 67 7.09 10.60 -20.99
N SER A 68 8.14 9.77 -21.06
CA SER A 68 8.60 9.19 -22.33
C SER A 68 7.79 7.98 -22.77
N GLN A 69 6.87 7.48 -21.92
CA GLN A 69 6.10 6.26 -22.15
C GLN A 69 4.59 6.49 -22.14
N LEU A 70 4.09 7.72 -22.29
CA LEU A 70 2.66 8.05 -22.22
C LEU A 70 1.77 7.53 -23.39
N GLY A 71 2.14 6.44 -24.05
CA GLY A 71 1.37 5.81 -25.13
C GLY A 71 0.63 4.55 -24.70
N GLY A 72 -0.61 4.37 -25.20
CA GLY A 72 -1.35 3.11 -25.12
C GLY A 72 -1.49 2.53 -23.70
N LEU A 73 -1.11 1.27 -23.52
CA LEU A 73 -1.20 0.54 -22.25
C LEU A 73 -0.29 1.10 -21.15
N SER A 74 0.81 1.77 -21.50
CA SER A 74 1.70 2.37 -20.52
C SER A 74 1.08 3.59 -19.84
N ALA A 75 0.30 4.39 -20.58
CA ALA A 75 -0.50 5.46 -20.00
C ALA A 75 -1.56 4.95 -19.01
N LEU A 76 -2.23 3.84 -19.33
CA LEU A 76 -3.19 3.21 -18.41
C LEU A 76 -2.48 2.69 -17.15
N HIS A 77 -1.35 2.00 -17.31
CA HIS A 77 -0.53 1.54 -16.20
C HIS A 77 -0.09 2.70 -15.29
N ALA A 78 0.35 3.81 -15.87
CA ALA A 78 0.71 5.03 -15.16
C ALA A 78 -0.45 5.59 -14.33
N VAL A 79 -1.64 5.70 -14.94
CA VAL A 79 -2.85 6.18 -14.26
C VAL A 79 -3.21 5.26 -13.10
N LEU A 80 -3.25 3.95 -13.31
CA LEU A 80 -3.57 2.99 -12.26
C LEU A 80 -2.56 3.05 -11.10
N GLY A 81 -1.26 3.13 -11.40
CA GLY A 81 -0.22 3.29 -10.38
C GLY A 81 -0.40 4.58 -9.58
N LEU A 82 -0.66 5.71 -10.25
CA LEU A 82 -0.92 6.98 -9.57
C LEU A 82 -2.17 6.93 -8.69
N GLN A 83 -3.26 6.32 -9.18
CA GLN A 83 -4.48 6.13 -8.40
C GLN A 83 -4.24 5.25 -7.17
N ALA A 84 -3.41 4.20 -7.27
CA ALA A 84 -3.03 3.42 -6.10
C ALA A 84 -2.37 4.32 -5.04
N TYR A 85 -1.35 5.10 -5.39
CA TYR A 85 -0.71 6.01 -4.42
C TYR A 85 -1.67 7.09 -3.87
N ALA A 86 -2.59 7.60 -4.68
CA ALA A 86 -3.63 8.52 -4.21
C ALA A 86 -4.54 7.87 -3.15
N MET A 87 -4.96 6.62 -3.38
CA MET A 87 -5.74 5.84 -2.43
C MET A 87 -4.96 5.52 -1.14
N LEU A 88 -3.65 5.25 -1.25
CA LEU A 88 -2.78 5.07 -0.09
C LEU A 88 -2.67 6.36 0.74
N VAL A 89 -2.46 7.51 0.10
CA VAL A 89 -2.45 8.82 0.77
C VAL A 89 -3.79 9.07 1.45
N PHE A 90 -4.90 8.77 0.78
CA PHE A 90 -6.24 8.89 1.36
C PHE A 90 -6.41 8.01 2.61
N ALA A 91 -5.98 6.75 2.57
CA ALA A 91 -5.95 5.88 3.76
C ALA A 91 -5.11 6.47 4.89
N LEU A 92 -3.91 7.00 4.57
CA LEU A 92 -3.02 7.62 5.56
C LEU A 92 -3.68 8.81 6.28
N THR A 93 -4.53 9.58 5.59
CA THR A 93 -5.29 10.66 6.27
C THR A 93 -6.22 10.16 7.36
N GLY A 94 -6.74 8.93 7.23
CA GLY A 94 -7.51 8.25 8.27
C GLY A 94 -6.62 7.67 9.36
N ILE A 95 -5.56 6.94 8.97
CA ILE A 95 -4.62 6.27 9.89
C ILE A 95 -4.03 7.26 10.89
N VAL A 96 -3.52 8.40 10.42
CA VAL A 96 -2.86 9.39 11.28
C VAL A 96 -3.82 9.90 12.36
N ARG A 97 -5.09 10.13 12.01
CA ARG A 97 -6.10 10.62 12.96
C ARG A 97 -6.51 9.56 13.98
N ILE A 98 -6.71 8.31 13.53
CA ILE A 98 -6.99 7.17 14.42
C ILE A 98 -5.83 6.96 15.39
N PHE A 99 -4.60 6.97 14.88
CA PHE A 99 -3.39 6.82 15.70
C PHE A 99 -3.29 7.92 16.76
N GLN A 100 -3.49 9.19 16.39
CA GLN A 100 -3.49 10.31 17.32
C GLN A 100 -4.55 10.15 18.42
N ALA A 101 -5.78 9.80 18.05
CA ALA A 101 -6.87 9.60 19.02
C ALA A 101 -6.56 8.45 19.99
N LYS A 102 -6.12 7.29 19.49
CA LYS A 102 -5.74 6.14 20.32
C LYS A 102 -4.53 6.42 21.21
N ARG A 103 -3.56 7.19 20.72
CA ARG A 103 -2.39 7.62 21.49
C ARG A 103 -2.79 8.57 22.63
N ASN A 104 -3.68 9.52 22.36
CA ASN A 104 -4.14 10.48 23.37
C ASN A 104 -5.00 9.83 24.47
N ALA A 105 -5.72 8.75 24.14
CA ALA A 105 -6.50 7.97 25.10
C ALA A 105 -5.70 6.84 25.78
N ASP A 106 -4.41 6.72 25.47
CA ASP A 106 -3.48 5.71 25.99
C ASP A 106 -3.89 4.24 25.75
N LEU A 107 -4.74 4.00 24.75
CA LEU A 107 -5.26 2.67 24.40
C LEU A 107 -4.22 1.72 23.79
N TYR A 108 -3.01 2.21 23.54
CA TYR A 108 -1.89 1.37 23.10
C TYR A 108 -1.13 0.75 24.27
N HIS A 109 -1.22 1.31 25.49
CA HIS A 109 -0.58 0.77 26.69
C HIS A 109 -1.58 0.06 27.61
N ASP A 110 -2.86 0.46 27.55
CA ASP A 110 -3.95 -0.13 28.33
C ASP A 110 -5.12 -0.51 27.40
N PRO A 111 -5.03 -1.65 26.68
CA PRO A 111 -6.02 -2.06 25.69
C PRO A 111 -7.32 -2.61 26.28
N ASP A 112 -7.33 -2.95 27.58
CA ASP A 112 -8.49 -3.51 28.29
C ASP A 112 -9.41 -2.41 28.87
N LYS A 113 -9.10 -1.14 28.63
CA LYS A 113 -10.05 -0.06 28.86
C LYS A 113 -11.30 -0.30 28.01
N ASP A 114 -12.41 -0.58 28.67
CA ASP A 114 -13.73 -0.78 28.10
C ASP A 114 -14.29 0.55 27.55
N VAL A 115 -13.64 1.07 26.51
CA VAL A 115 -13.95 2.31 25.82
C VAL A 115 -14.13 1.96 24.34
N ASP A 116 -15.32 2.19 23.82
CA ASP A 116 -15.58 2.00 22.39
C ASP A 116 -14.67 2.96 21.60
N LEU A 117 -14.06 2.45 20.52
CA LEU A 117 -13.28 3.28 19.61
C LEU A 117 -14.12 4.42 19.05
N ASP A 118 -15.40 4.19 18.80
CA ASP A 118 -16.30 5.21 18.25
C ASP A 118 -16.65 6.31 19.28
N ASP A 119 -16.44 6.06 20.58
CA ASP A 119 -16.59 7.04 21.65
C ASP A 119 -15.33 7.91 21.87
N LEU A 120 -14.19 7.53 21.30
CA LEU A 120 -12.93 8.29 21.44
C LEU A 120 -12.98 9.65 20.73
N HIS A 121 -13.74 9.74 19.65
CA HIS A 121 -13.90 10.96 18.89
C HIS A 121 -15.12 10.87 17.97
N GLU A 122 -15.91 11.96 17.91
CA GLU A 122 -17.07 12.11 17.00
C GLU A 122 -16.80 11.74 15.52
N ASN A 123 -15.54 11.80 15.06
CA ASN A 123 -15.16 11.57 13.66
C ASN A 123 -14.53 10.19 13.43
N MET A 124 -14.49 9.31 14.45
CA MET A 124 -13.80 8.02 14.37
C MET A 124 -14.33 7.15 13.23
N GLY A 125 -15.66 7.04 13.10
CA GLY A 125 -16.30 6.29 12.02
C GLY A 125 -15.89 6.79 10.63
N ALA A 126 -15.83 8.11 10.43
CA ALA A 126 -15.38 8.70 9.17
C ALA A 126 -13.91 8.37 8.87
N TRP A 127 -13.04 8.40 9.89
CA TRP A 127 -11.62 8.09 9.72
C TRP A 127 -11.38 6.61 9.38
N ARG A 128 -12.12 5.70 10.03
CA ARG A 128 -12.13 4.26 9.73
C ARG A 128 -12.64 4.00 8.32
N GLY A 129 -13.67 4.74 7.89
CA GLY A 129 -14.17 4.71 6.51
C GLY A 129 -13.09 5.08 5.50
N ARG A 130 -12.38 6.19 5.70
CA ARG A 130 -11.27 6.62 4.84
C ARG A 130 -10.15 5.59 4.77
N LEU A 131 -9.77 5.01 5.92
CA LEU A 131 -8.79 3.93 5.98
C LEU A 131 -9.23 2.73 5.13
N ARG A 132 -10.43 2.20 5.34
CA ARG A 132 -10.92 1.00 4.63
C ARG A 132 -11.03 1.23 3.13
N ILE A 133 -11.65 2.34 2.72
CA ILE A 133 -11.82 2.70 1.31
C ILE A 133 -10.45 2.93 0.66
N GLY A 134 -9.54 3.65 1.33
CA GLY A 134 -8.21 3.91 0.83
C GLY A 134 -7.37 2.63 0.67
N VAL A 135 -7.39 1.72 1.64
CA VAL A 135 -6.65 0.44 1.56
C VAL A 135 -7.24 -0.46 0.47
N PHE A 136 -8.56 -0.60 0.41
CA PHE A 136 -9.20 -1.41 -0.64
C PHE A 136 -8.89 -0.86 -2.04
N GLY A 137 -9.05 0.46 -2.22
CA GLY A 137 -8.73 1.11 -3.49
C GLY A 137 -7.26 0.99 -3.86
N TYR A 138 -6.36 1.14 -2.89
CA TYR A 138 -4.92 0.92 -3.09
C TYR A 138 -4.65 -0.47 -3.66
N VAL A 139 -5.14 -1.52 -3.00
CA VAL A 139 -4.91 -2.91 -3.42
C VAL A 139 -5.51 -3.18 -4.80
N LEU A 140 -6.74 -2.70 -5.07
CA LEU A 140 -7.38 -2.87 -6.37
C LEU A 140 -6.57 -2.24 -7.50
N PHE A 141 -6.23 -0.95 -7.39
CA PHE A 141 -5.46 -0.26 -8.40
C PHE A 141 -4.04 -0.82 -8.53
N TRP A 142 -3.43 -1.23 -7.42
CA TRP A 142 -2.13 -1.87 -7.42
C TRP A 142 -2.15 -3.20 -8.17
N ILE A 143 -3.17 -4.07 -7.97
CA ILE A 143 -3.31 -5.34 -8.71
C ILE A 143 -3.45 -5.08 -10.21
N LEU A 144 -4.32 -4.13 -10.60
CA LEU A 144 -4.52 -3.78 -12.00
C LEU A 144 -3.24 -3.23 -12.65
N ALA A 145 -2.53 -2.36 -11.95
CA ALA A 145 -1.22 -1.86 -12.39
C ALA A 145 -0.21 -3.00 -12.50
N TRP A 146 -0.12 -3.88 -11.50
CA TRP A 146 0.80 -5.02 -11.52
C TRP A 146 0.57 -5.93 -12.74
N PHE A 147 -0.69 -6.29 -13.04
CA PHE A 147 -1.01 -7.08 -14.23
C PHE A 147 -0.53 -6.41 -15.53
N LEU A 148 -0.81 -5.12 -15.70
CA LEU A 148 -0.34 -4.37 -16.87
C LEU A 148 1.19 -4.22 -16.90
N GLY A 149 1.83 -4.09 -15.74
CA GLY A 149 3.27 -3.98 -15.60
C GLY A 149 3.97 -5.26 -16.04
N ILE A 150 3.48 -6.42 -15.60
CA ILE A 150 3.98 -7.74 -16.01
C ILE A 150 3.74 -7.98 -17.50
N TYR A 151 2.56 -7.63 -18.02
CA TYR A 151 2.27 -7.74 -19.45
C TYR A 151 3.24 -6.91 -20.31
N GLN A 152 3.49 -5.66 -19.91
CA GLN A 152 4.44 -4.79 -20.60
C GLN A 152 5.87 -5.30 -20.49
N TYR A 153 6.29 -5.78 -19.31
CA TYR A 153 7.60 -6.40 -19.12
C TYR A 153 7.80 -7.60 -20.05
N ALA A 154 6.83 -8.52 -20.09
CA ALA A 154 6.91 -9.71 -20.93
C ALA A 154 6.96 -9.35 -22.42
N SER A 155 6.13 -8.40 -22.86
CA SER A 155 6.07 -7.95 -24.26
C SER A 155 7.31 -7.20 -24.73
N ALA A 156 8.06 -6.56 -23.83
CA ALA A 156 9.21 -5.72 -24.18
C ALA A 156 10.57 -6.40 -23.97
N TYR A 157 10.65 -7.39 -23.07
CA TYR A 157 11.93 -7.97 -22.64
C TYR A 157 12.00 -9.50 -22.70
N VAL A 158 10.87 -10.20 -22.95
CA VAL A 158 10.82 -11.68 -22.98
C VAL A 158 10.45 -12.21 -24.37
N PHE A 159 9.43 -11.62 -24.99
CA PHE A 159 8.97 -11.96 -26.35
C PHE A 159 9.50 -10.95 -27.38
#